data_AF-A0A2N0HCX2-F1
#
_entry.id   AF-A0A2N0HCX2-F1
#
_cell.length_a   1.000
_cell.length_b   1.000
_cell.length_c   1.000
_cell.angle_alpha   90.00
_cell.angle_beta   90.00
_cell.angle_gamma   90.00
#
_symmetry.space_group_name_H-M   'P 1'
#
loop_
_entity.id
_entity.type
_entity.pdbx_description
1 polymer ?
#
loop_
_entity_poly.entity_id
_entity_poly.type
_entity_poly.pdbx_seq_one_letter_code
_entity_poly.pdbx_strand_id
1 'polypeptide(L)' 'MKQNNIILLSIFLGVIGFIFNAIAWSTIIKHPYNSMCLILGLGLSFLAFVLLIYSLVKK' A
#
# COMPACT_ATOMS: atom_id res chain seq x y z
N MET A 1 8.85 1.87 17.99
CA MET A 1 8.23 0.60 17.55
C MET A 1 9.32 -0.45 17.40
N LYS A 2 9.09 -1.70 17.83
CA LYS A 2 10.02 -2.80 17.56
C LYS A 2 10.08 -3.03 16.04
N GLN A 3 11.25 -3.40 15.51
CA GLN A 3 11.49 -3.58 14.06
C GLN A 3 10.46 -4.53 13.42
N ASN A 4 10.13 -5.63 14.10
CA ASN A 4 9.09 -6.56 13.67
C ASN A 4 7.72 -5.91 13.46
N ASN A 5 7.38 -4.88 14.24
CA ASN A 5 6.09 -4.18 14.09
C ASN A 5 6.10 -3.31 12.82
N ILE A 6 7.24 -2.75 12.43
CA ILE A 6 7.37 -1.93 11.20
C ILE A 6 7.28 -2.83 9.98
N ILE A 7 7.92 -4.01 10.02
CA ILE A 7 7.82 -5.01 8.93
C ILE A 7 6.36 -5.46 8.76
N LEU A 8 5.69 -5.79 9.86
CA LEU A 8 4.30 -6.23 9.83
C LEU A 8 3.36 -5.12 9.32
N LEU A 9 3.59 -3.87 9.74
CA LEU A 9 2.88 -2.70 9.22
C LEU A 9 3.11 -2.51 7.71
N SER A 10 4.35 -2.67 7.25
CA SER A 10 4.71 -2.51 5.84
C SER A 10 4.00 -3.55 4.96
N ILE A 11 3.97 -4.81 5.40
CA ILE A 11 3.25 -5.89 4.70
C ILE A 11 1.75 -5.58 4.66
N PHE A 12 1.17 -5.16 5.78
CA PHE A 12 -0.25 -4.81 5.87
C PHE A 12 -0.63 -3.66 4.93
N LEU A 13 0.17 -2.60 4.89
CA LEU A 13 -0.02 -1.47 3.97
C LEU A 13 0.13 -1.89 2.51
N GLY A 14 1.06 -2.80 2.21
CA GLY A 14 1.24 -3.36 0.88
C GLY A 14 0.03 -4.14 0.39
N VAL A 15 -0.56 -4.99 1.26
CA VAL A 15 -1.79 -5.75 0.96
C VAL A 15 -2.96 -4.81 0.71
N ILE A 16 -3.14 -3.80 1.56
CA ILE A 16 -4.19 -2.79 1.38
C ILE A 16 -4.00 -2.03 0.06
N GLY A 17 -2.78 -1.58 -0.23
CA GLY A 17 -2.47 -0.89 -1.49
C GLY A 17 -2.80 -1.75 -2.72
N PHE A 18 -2.48 -3.05 -2.66
CA PHE A 18 -2.82 -3.99 -3.73
C PHE A 18 -4.33 -4.15 -3.92
N ILE A 19 -5.09 -4.24 -2.83
CA ILE A 19 -6.57 -4.33 -2.87
C ILE A 19 -7.16 -3.05 -3.50
N PHE A 20 -6.71 -1.86 -3.07
CA PHE A 20 -7.17 -0.60 -3.65
C PHE A 20 -6.83 -0.48 -5.15
N ASN A 21 -5.65 -0.97 -5.55
CA ASN A 21 -5.27 -0.98 -6.96
C ASN A 21 -6.15 -1.96 -7.76
N ALA A 22 -6.40 -3.18 -7.25
CA ALA A 22 -7.31 -4.13 -7.90
C ALA A 22 -8.74 -3.57 -8.03
N ILE A 23 -9.22 -2.86 -6.99
CA ILE A 23 -10.52 -2.20 -6.99
C ILE A 23 -10.56 -1.06 -8.01
N ALA A 24 -9.49 -0.27 -8.13
CA ALA A 24 -9.40 0.80 -9.13
C ALA A 24 -9.54 0.24 -10.56
N TRP A 25 -8.88 -0.89 -10.85
CA TRP A 25 -8.97 -1.52 -12.17
C TRP A 25 -10.26 -2.33 -12.38
N SER A 26 -11.11 -2.45 -11.36
CA SER A 26 -12.39 -3.14 -11.46
C SER A 26 -13.44 -2.27 -12.16
N THR A 27 -14.25 -2.89 -13.02
CA THR A 27 -15.41 -2.24 -13.67
C THR A 27 -16.53 -1.87 -12.70
N ILE A 28 -16.43 -2.32 -11.44
CA ILE A 28 -17.41 -2.05 -10.38
C ILE A 28 -17.41 -0.56 -10.00
N ILE A 29 -16.24 0.10 -10.03
CA ILE A 29 -16.11 1.49 -9.57
C ILE A 29 -16.00 2.44 -10.76
N LYS A 30 -16.97 3.35 -10.89
CA LYS A 30 -16.98 4.40 -11.91
C LYS A 30 -16.14 5.61 -11.49
N HIS A 31 -15.74 6.41 -12.47
CA HIS A 31 -15.08 7.70 -12.25
C HIS A 31 -15.96 8.60 -11.35
N PRO A 32 -15.40 9.35 -10.39
CA PRO A 32 -13.97 9.57 -10.09
C PRO A 32 -13.37 8.62 -9.03
N TYR A 33 -14.17 7.74 -8.46
CA TYR A 33 -13.75 6.90 -7.34
C TYR A 33 -12.67 5.88 -7.73
N ASN A 34 -12.66 5.43 -8.99
CA ASN A 34 -11.58 4.60 -9.54
C ASN A 34 -10.22 5.33 -9.44
N SER A 35 -10.14 6.56 -9.97
CA SER A 35 -8.92 7.36 -9.96
C SER A 35 -8.40 7.62 -8.53
N MET A 36 -9.32 7.85 -7.58
CA MET A 36 -8.95 7.98 -6.16
C MET A 36 -8.41 6.67 -5.58
N CYS A 37 -9.04 5.52 -5.88
CA CYS A 37 -8.56 4.20 -5.45
C CYS A 37 -7.18 3.88 -6.06
N LEU A 38 -6.92 4.32 -7.29
CA LEU A 38 -5.66 4.12 -7.98
C LEU A 38 -4.53 4.91 -7.30
N ILE A 39 -4.77 6.19 -7.00
CA ILE A 39 -3.81 7.06 -6.30
C ILE A 39 -3.53 6.52 -4.89
N LEU A 40 -4.58 6.14 -4.14
CA LEU A 40 -4.42 5.56 -2.80
C LEU A 40 -3.70 4.21 -2.84
N GLY A 41 -4.03 3.35 -3.81
CA GLY A 41 -3.39 2.05 -4.00
C GLY A 41 -1.89 2.19 -4.27
N LEU A 42 -1.51 3.01 -5.26
CA LEU A 42 -0.11 3.28 -5.59
C LEU A 42 0.64 3.95 -4.42
N GLY A 43 0.01 4.93 -3.76
CA GLY A 43 0.61 5.63 -2.62
C GLY A 43 0.90 4.70 -1.44
N LEU A 44 -0.05 3.85 -1.09
CA LEU A 44 0.11 2.86 0.00
C LEU A 44 1.14 1.78 -0.36
N SER A 45 1.12 1.27 -1.59
CA SER A 45 2.12 0.30 -2.05
C SER A 45 3.53 0.89 -2.07
N PHE A 46 3.70 2.15 -2.49
CA PHE A 46 4.99 2.83 -2.46
C PHE A 46 5.48 3.08 -1.03
N LEU A 47 4.60 3.55 -0.15
CA LEU A 47 4.93 3.78 1.26
C LEU A 47 5.29 2.47 1.98
N ALA A 48 4.58 1.37 1.70
CA ALA A 48 4.90 0.04 2.19
C ALA A 48 6.32 -0.40 1.78
N PHE A 49 6.70 -0.16 0.53
CA PHE A 49 8.03 -0.48 0.01
C PHE A 49 9.13 0.32 0.72
N VAL A 50 8.91 1.64 0.89
CA VAL A 50 9.85 2.53 1.58
C VAL A 50 10.02 2.11 3.05
N LEU A 51 8.94 1.83 3.77
CA LEU A 51 8.99 1.39 5.16
C LEU A 51 9.69 0.04 5.32
N LEU A 52 9.48 -0.88 4.37
CA LEU A 52 10.14 -2.18 4.36
C LEU A 52 11.65 -2.03 4.18
N ILE A 53 12.10 -1.22 3.20
CA ILE A 53 13.52 -0.92 3.00
C ILE A 53 14.11 -0.26 4.25
N TYR A 54 13.46 0.78 4.77
CA TYR A 54 13.92 1.48 5.97
C TYR A 54 14.08 0.52 7.16
N SER A 55 13.10 -0.37 7.35
CA SER A 55 13.14 -1.37 8.41
C SER A 55 14.26 -2.40 8.22
N LEU A 56 14.69 -2.69 6.98
CA LEU A 56 15.78 -3.63 6.71
C LEU A 56 17.16 -2.96 6.86
N VAL A 57 17.28 -1.70 6.45
CA VAL A 57 18.54 -0.92 6.54
C VAL A 57 18.88 -0.57 7.98
N LYS A 58 17.86 -0.28 8.81
CA LYS A 58 18.06 0.09 10.22
C LYS A 58 18.29 -1.12 11.16
N LYS A 59 18.69 -2.27 10.61
CA LYS A 59 19.11 -3.47 11.35
C LYS A 59 20.34 -3.19 12.22
#